data_AF-A0A376NU97-F1
#
_entry.id   AF-A0A376NU97-F1
#
_cell.length_a   1.000
_cell.length_b   1.000
_cell.length_c   1.000
_cell.angle_alpha   90.00
_cell.angle_beta   90.00
_cell.angle_gamma   90.00
#
_symmetry.space_group_name_H-M   'P 1'
#
loop_
_entity.id
_entity.type
_entity.pdbx_description
1 polymer ?
#
loop_
_entity_poly.entity_id
_entity_poly.type
_entity_poly.pdbx_seq_one_letter_code
_entity_poly.pdbx_strand_id
1 'polypeptide(L)'
;MIIHFTLNGAPQELTVNPGENVQKLLFNMGMHSVRNSDDGFGFAGSDAIIFNGNIVNASLLIAAQLEKADIRTAESLGKWNELSLVQQAMVDVGVVQSGYNDPAAALIITDLLDRIAAPTREEIDDALSGLFSRDAGWQQYYQVIELAVARKNNPQATIDIAPTFRDDLDVIGKHYPKTDAAKMVQAKPCYVEDRVTADACVIKMLRSPHAHALITHLDVSKAEALPGVVHVITHLNCPDIYYTPGGQSAPEPSPLDRRMFGKKMRHVGDRVAAVVAESEEIALEALKLIDVEYEVLKPVMSIDEAMAEDAPVVHDEPVVYVAGAPDTLEDDNSHAAQRGEHMIINFPIGSRPRKNIAASIHGHIGDMDKGFADADVIIERTYNSTQAQQCPTETHICFTRMDGDRLVIHASTQVPWHLRRQVARLVGMKHA
;
A
#
# COMPACT_ATOMS: atom_id res chain seq x y z
N MET A 1 23.22 14.46 -20.03
CA MET A 1 23.68 15.83 -19.74
C MET A 1 24.47 15.80 -18.45
N ILE A 2 25.52 16.59 -18.32
CA ILE A 2 26.19 16.77 -17.02
C ILE A 2 25.50 17.94 -16.32
N ILE A 3 25.12 17.76 -15.06
CA ILE A 3 24.56 18.80 -14.19
C ILE A 3 25.44 19.04 -12.98
N HIS A 4 25.46 20.28 -12.49
CA HIS A 4 26.18 20.72 -11.30
C HIS A 4 25.23 21.36 -10.32
N PHE A 5 25.18 20.90 -9.07
CA PHE A 5 24.27 21.48 -8.06
C PHE A 5 24.80 21.28 -6.65
N THR A 6 24.20 21.94 -5.67
CA THR A 6 24.52 21.73 -4.25
C THR A 6 23.43 20.89 -3.62
N LEU A 7 23.80 19.80 -2.96
CA LEU A 7 22.90 18.94 -2.20
C LEU A 7 23.34 18.93 -0.74
N ASN A 8 22.48 19.40 0.16
CA ASN A 8 22.74 19.46 1.60
C ASN A 8 24.08 20.16 1.93
N GLY A 9 24.39 21.23 1.18
CA GLY A 9 25.63 22.00 1.31
C GLY A 9 26.86 21.41 0.62
N ALA A 10 26.76 20.23 0.00
CA ALA A 10 27.86 19.58 -0.71
C ALA A 10 27.69 19.68 -2.24
N PRO A 11 28.73 20.09 -3.00
CA PRO A 11 28.65 20.15 -4.45
C PRO A 11 28.54 18.74 -5.07
N GLN A 12 27.70 18.63 -6.09
CA GLN A 12 27.43 17.42 -6.85
C GLN A 12 27.73 17.67 -8.34
N GLU A 13 28.24 16.64 -9.01
CA GLU A 13 28.38 16.57 -10.47
C GLU A 13 27.84 15.21 -10.92
N LEU A 14 26.82 15.20 -11.78
CA LEU A 14 26.17 13.96 -12.23
C LEU A 14 25.93 13.98 -13.74
N THR A 15 26.14 12.83 -14.37
CA THR A 15 25.65 12.58 -15.72
C THR A 15 24.25 11.99 -15.63
N VAL A 16 23.26 12.72 -16.13
CA VAL A 16 21.84 12.38 -16.01
C VAL A 16 21.14 12.36 -17.37
N ASN A 17 20.00 11.67 -17.43
CA ASN A 17 19.02 11.89 -18.47
C ASN A 17 18.25 13.20 -18.16
N PRO A 18 18.17 14.19 -19.08
CA PRO A 18 17.60 15.51 -18.75
C PRO A 18 16.17 15.47 -18.18
N GLY A 19 15.34 14.54 -18.67
CA GLY A 19 13.95 14.34 -18.25
C GLY A 19 13.77 13.36 -17.09
N GLU A 20 14.85 12.89 -16.47
CA GLU A 20 14.78 12.01 -15.31
C GLU A 20 14.08 12.72 -14.14
N ASN A 21 13.19 12.01 -13.45
CA ASN A 21 12.41 12.56 -12.35
C ASN A 21 13.33 12.82 -11.13
N VAL A 22 13.27 14.02 -10.54
CA VAL A 22 14.18 14.40 -9.45
C VAL A 22 13.95 13.58 -8.18
N GLN A 23 12.70 13.17 -7.87
CA GLN A 23 12.44 12.27 -6.73
C GLN A 23 13.23 10.97 -6.90
N LYS A 24 13.13 10.31 -8.07
CA LYS A 24 13.88 9.07 -8.34
C LYS A 24 15.39 9.29 -8.28
N LEU A 25 15.88 10.39 -8.89
CA LEU A 25 17.29 10.73 -8.89
C LEU A 25 17.84 10.90 -7.46
N LEU A 26 17.19 11.72 -6.63
CA LEU A 26 17.63 11.98 -5.25
C LEU A 26 17.53 10.71 -4.39
N PHE A 27 16.46 9.93 -4.56
CA PHE A 27 16.31 8.66 -3.84
C PHE A 27 17.44 7.67 -4.19
N ASN A 28 17.80 7.55 -5.47
CA ASN A 28 18.92 6.72 -5.94
C ASN A 28 20.30 7.23 -5.45
N MET A 29 20.41 8.52 -5.15
CA MET A 29 21.59 9.10 -4.47
C MET A 29 21.61 8.83 -2.96
N GLY A 30 20.62 8.13 -2.42
CA GLY A 30 20.50 7.79 -1.00
C GLY A 30 19.73 8.80 -0.16
N MET A 31 19.05 9.77 -0.77
CA MET A 31 18.16 10.70 -0.06
C MET A 31 16.80 10.02 0.18
N HIS A 32 16.78 9.08 1.10
CA HIS A 32 15.59 8.29 1.43
C HIS A 32 14.48 9.12 2.09
N SER A 33 14.66 10.41 2.37
CA SER A 33 13.57 11.30 2.77
C SER A 33 12.65 11.68 1.61
N VAL A 34 13.10 11.49 0.37
CA VAL A 34 12.42 11.96 -0.85
C VAL A 34 11.57 10.81 -1.40
N ARG A 35 10.45 10.51 -0.72
CA ARG A 35 9.65 9.28 -0.90
C ARG A 35 8.63 9.39 -2.04
N ASN A 36 8.32 8.27 -2.70
CA ASN A 36 7.20 8.21 -3.65
C ASN A 36 5.92 7.68 -2.97
N SER A 37 4.89 8.52 -2.88
CA SER A 37 3.58 8.20 -2.28
C SER A 37 2.40 8.31 -3.23
N ASP A 38 2.60 8.97 -4.38
CA ASP A 38 1.53 9.42 -5.25
C ASP A 38 1.89 9.29 -6.73
N ASP A 39 2.85 8.43 -7.07
CA ASP A 39 3.29 8.17 -8.45
C ASP A 39 3.66 9.44 -9.23
N GLY A 40 4.10 10.49 -8.53
CA GLY A 40 4.52 11.76 -9.09
C GLY A 40 3.38 12.71 -9.47
N PHE A 41 2.16 12.49 -8.94
CA PHE A 41 1.06 13.45 -9.07
C PHE A 41 1.26 14.69 -8.17
N GLY A 42 2.09 14.60 -7.12
CA GLY A 42 2.50 15.73 -6.29
C GLY A 42 1.44 16.24 -5.31
N PHE A 43 0.54 15.38 -4.83
CA PHE A 43 -0.47 15.72 -3.81
C PHE A 43 -0.14 15.19 -2.41
N ALA A 44 0.81 14.25 -2.26
CA ALA A 44 1.11 13.63 -0.97
C ALA A 44 2.21 14.36 -0.18
N GLY A 45 3.14 15.04 -0.87
CA GLY A 45 4.20 15.85 -0.24
C GLY A 45 5.30 15.07 0.48
N SER A 46 5.33 13.74 0.34
CA SER A 46 6.35 12.89 0.97
C SER A 46 7.75 13.03 0.37
N ASP A 47 7.83 13.67 -0.80
CA ASP A 47 9.04 14.01 -1.54
C ASP A 47 9.40 15.49 -1.44
N ALA A 48 8.91 16.19 -0.41
CA ALA A 48 9.21 17.59 -0.21
C ALA A 48 10.73 17.82 -0.05
N ILE A 49 11.24 18.78 -0.81
CA ILE A 49 12.61 19.29 -0.74
C ILE A 49 12.57 20.82 -0.67
N ILE A 50 13.65 21.44 -0.19
CA ILE A 50 13.86 22.88 -0.40
C ILE A 50 14.69 23.04 -1.67
N PHE A 51 14.09 23.64 -2.69
CA PHE A 51 14.71 23.96 -3.97
C PHE A 51 14.91 25.47 -4.06
N ASN A 52 16.15 25.93 -4.05
CA ASN A 52 16.52 27.36 -4.08
C ASN A 52 15.75 28.20 -3.04
N GLY A 53 15.64 27.67 -1.81
CA GLY A 53 14.95 28.33 -0.70
C GLY A 53 13.42 28.19 -0.66
N ASN A 54 12.81 27.42 -1.56
CA ASN A 54 11.36 27.18 -1.58
C ASN A 54 11.04 25.69 -1.40
N ILE A 55 10.01 25.37 -0.63
CA ILE A 55 9.50 24.00 -0.51
C ILE A 55 8.81 23.61 -1.82
N VAL A 56 9.21 22.49 -2.40
CA VAL A 56 8.63 21.90 -3.62
C VAL A 56 8.61 20.37 -3.52
N ASN A 57 7.71 19.72 -4.24
CA ASN A 57 7.72 18.26 -4.40
C ASN A 57 8.72 17.87 -5.49
N ALA A 58 9.72 17.05 -5.13
CA ALA A 58 10.78 16.64 -6.05
C ALA A 58 10.25 15.93 -7.30
N SER A 59 9.14 15.20 -7.20
CA SER A 59 8.51 14.47 -8.30
C SER A 59 7.96 15.37 -9.40
N LEU A 60 7.77 16.66 -9.12
CA LEU A 60 7.32 17.65 -10.11
C LEU A 60 8.48 18.31 -10.87
N LEU A 61 9.72 17.90 -10.61
CA LEU A 61 10.91 18.42 -11.27
C LEU A 61 11.59 17.35 -12.14
N ILE A 62 12.29 17.81 -13.17
CA ILE A 62 13.21 17.00 -13.97
C ILE A 62 14.67 17.34 -13.65
N ALA A 63 15.57 16.37 -13.85
CA ALA A 63 16.99 16.48 -13.49
C ALA A 63 17.68 17.70 -14.10
N ALA A 64 17.32 18.10 -15.33
CA ALA A 64 17.88 19.29 -15.97
C ALA A 64 17.62 20.60 -15.17
N GLN A 65 16.56 20.67 -14.37
CA GLN A 65 16.25 21.83 -13.53
C GLN A 65 17.15 21.94 -12.29
N LEU A 66 17.90 20.89 -11.95
CA LEU A 66 18.85 20.94 -10.84
C LEU A 66 20.10 21.74 -11.18
N GLU A 67 20.39 22.02 -12.44
CA GLU A 67 21.58 22.77 -12.85
C GLU A 67 21.69 24.11 -12.08
N LYS A 68 22.78 24.24 -11.32
CA LYS A 68 23.14 25.34 -10.40
C LYS A 68 22.16 25.58 -9.26
N ALA A 69 21.27 24.62 -8.98
CA ALA A 69 20.34 24.72 -7.87
C ALA A 69 21.01 24.40 -6.53
N ASP A 70 20.43 24.94 -5.47
CA ASP A 70 20.69 24.54 -4.08
C ASP A 70 19.51 23.71 -3.56
N ILE A 71 19.81 22.49 -3.12
CA ILE A 71 18.85 21.49 -2.70
C ILE A 71 19.10 21.11 -1.25
N ARG A 72 18.05 21.17 -0.43
CA ARG A 72 18.06 20.65 0.95
C ARG A 72 16.98 19.59 1.13
N THR A 73 17.36 18.45 1.70
CA THR A 73 16.48 17.34 2.05
C THR A 73 16.45 17.14 3.57
N ALA A 74 15.64 16.21 4.08
CA ALA A 74 15.53 16.00 5.53
C ALA A 74 16.81 15.42 6.16
N GLU A 75 17.66 14.76 5.37
CA GLU A 75 18.96 14.25 5.79
C GLU A 75 19.89 15.36 6.30
N SER A 76 19.68 16.61 5.90
CA SER A 76 20.49 17.75 6.35
C SER A 76 20.12 18.24 7.76
N LEU A 77 19.00 17.81 8.32
CA LEU A 77 18.45 18.39 9.56
C LEU A 77 19.21 17.92 10.79
N GLY A 78 19.56 16.63 10.81
CA GLY A 78 20.25 15.99 11.92
C GLY A 78 21.77 16.05 11.77
N LYS A 79 22.47 15.75 12.86
CA LYS A 79 23.90 15.42 12.83
C LYS A 79 24.07 13.93 13.05
N TRP A 80 25.30 13.43 12.89
CA TRP A 80 25.59 12.04 13.17
C TRP A 80 25.13 11.66 14.58
N ASN A 81 24.15 10.76 14.66
CA ASN A 81 23.55 10.27 15.90
C ASN A 81 22.83 11.32 16.77
N GLU A 82 22.42 12.45 16.19
CA GLU A 82 21.68 13.52 16.89
C GLU A 82 20.47 13.95 16.05
N LEU A 83 19.31 14.08 16.69
CA LEU A 83 18.10 14.65 16.09
C LEU A 83 18.20 16.17 16.05
N SER A 84 17.65 16.78 15.00
CA SER A 84 17.39 18.22 14.99
C SER A 84 16.39 18.61 16.08
N LEU A 85 16.29 19.91 16.39
CA LEU A 85 15.29 20.45 17.32
C LEU A 85 13.87 19.97 16.97
N VAL A 86 13.50 20.05 15.68
CA VAL A 86 12.18 19.67 15.19
C VAL A 86 12.02 18.16 15.23
N GLN A 87 13.02 17.38 14.79
CA GLN A 87 12.97 15.92 14.83
C GLN A 87 12.80 15.40 16.27
N GLN A 88 13.52 15.97 17.24
CA GLN A 88 13.36 15.62 18.65
C GLN A 88 11.98 16.00 19.18
N ALA A 89 11.46 17.18 18.80
CA ALA A 89 10.10 17.58 19.19
C ALA A 89 9.04 16.63 18.61
N MET A 90 9.20 16.17 17.37
CA MET A 90 8.32 15.16 16.75
C MET A 90 8.32 13.84 17.51
N VAL A 91 9.51 13.36 17.90
CA VAL A 91 9.65 12.14 18.71
C VAL A 91 9.01 12.32 20.09
N ASP A 92 9.25 13.46 20.73
CA ASP A 92 8.78 13.74 22.08
C ASP A 92 7.30 14.07 22.17
N VAL A 93 6.65 14.50 21.09
CA VAL A 93 5.18 14.66 21.04
C VAL A 93 4.49 13.36 20.65
N GLY A 94 5.23 12.39 20.11
CA GLY A 94 4.67 11.13 19.63
C GLY A 94 3.86 11.28 18.33
N VAL A 95 4.20 12.27 17.49
CA VAL A 95 3.57 12.40 16.16
C VAL A 95 4.04 11.30 15.20
N VAL A 96 5.25 10.77 15.43
CA VAL A 96 5.88 9.76 14.58
C VAL A 96 5.22 8.39 14.73
N GLN A 97 4.35 8.05 13.80
CA GLN A 97 3.59 6.79 13.76
C GLN A 97 4.14 5.80 12.74
N SER A 98 3.62 5.81 11.50
CA SER A 98 4.14 5.00 10.40
C SER A 98 5.51 5.49 9.95
N GLY A 99 5.77 6.79 10.08
CA GLY A 99 7.06 7.41 9.80
C GLY A 99 7.29 7.87 8.37
N TYR A 100 6.43 7.48 7.41
CA TYR A 100 6.78 7.56 5.98
C TYR A 100 6.97 9.01 5.51
N ASN A 101 6.15 9.92 6.04
CA ASN A 101 6.12 11.33 5.66
C ASN A 101 6.82 12.23 6.68
N ASP A 102 7.25 11.68 7.82
CA ASP A 102 7.81 12.45 8.93
C ASP A 102 9.12 13.19 8.57
N PRO A 103 10.01 12.64 7.71
CA PRO A 103 11.16 13.42 7.23
C PRO A 103 10.74 14.69 6.48
N ALA A 104 9.72 14.61 5.61
CA ALA A 104 9.19 15.76 4.87
C ALA A 104 8.54 16.76 5.83
N ALA A 105 7.74 16.29 6.80
CA ALA A 105 7.17 17.14 7.85
C ALA A 105 8.25 17.88 8.65
N ALA A 106 9.32 17.17 9.04
CA ALA A 106 10.44 17.76 9.76
C ALA A 106 11.14 18.85 8.95
N LEU A 107 11.31 18.64 7.63
CA LEU A 107 11.92 19.62 6.73
C LEU A 107 11.05 20.88 6.60
N ILE A 108 9.75 20.70 6.36
CA ILE A 108 8.77 21.79 6.22
C ILE A 108 8.67 22.60 7.52
N ILE A 109 8.56 21.95 8.67
CA ILE A 109 8.47 22.62 9.97
C ILE A 109 9.77 23.37 10.29
N THR A 110 10.93 22.79 9.96
CA THR A 110 12.22 23.47 10.14
C THR A 110 12.29 24.73 9.28
N ASP A 111 11.91 24.65 8.00
CA ASP A 111 11.86 25.81 7.10
C ASP A 111 10.91 26.91 7.63
N LEU A 112 9.71 26.54 8.07
CA LEU A 112 8.75 27.47 8.67
C LEU A 112 9.36 28.19 9.88
N LEU A 113 10.02 27.43 10.76
CA LEU A 113 10.63 27.98 11.99
C LEU A 113 11.90 28.79 11.73
N ASP A 114 12.58 28.58 10.60
CA ASP A 114 13.70 29.42 10.17
C ASP A 114 13.19 30.80 9.69
N ARG A 115 11.98 30.84 9.08
CA ARG A 115 11.35 32.08 8.58
C ARG A 115 10.55 32.84 9.64
N ILE A 116 9.86 32.12 10.54
CA ILE A 116 8.90 32.67 11.50
C ILE A 116 9.17 32.10 12.88
N ALA A 117 9.58 32.96 13.82
CA ALA A 117 10.02 32.52 15.15
C ALA A 117 8.91 31.86 15.99
N ALA A 118 7.66 32.31 15.83
CA ALA A 118 6.47 31.81 16.52
C ALA A 118 5.26 31.88 15.58
N PRO A 119 5.09 30.89 14.67
CA PRO A 119 4.05 30.93 13.66
C PRO A 119 2.65 30.76 14.29
N THR A 120 1.68 31.43 13.68
CA THR A 120 0.25 31.28 13.95
C THR A 120 -0.29 29.97 13.38
N ARG A 121 -1.49 29.54 13.79
CA ARG A 121 -2.13 28.35 13.23
C ARG A 121 -2.31 28.42 11.71
N GLU A 122 -2.70 29.58 11.17
CA GLU A 122 -2.89 29.76 9.72
C GLU A 122 -1.57 29.59 8.96
N GLU A 123 -0.45 30.11 9.50
CA GLU A 123 0.89 29.93 8.89
C GLU A 123 1.37 28.47 8.97
N ILE A 124 0.99 27.75 10.03
CA ILE A 124 1.27 26.31 10.18
C ILE A 124 0.45 25.51 9.16
N ASP A 125 -0.84 25.83 9.02
CA ASP A 125 -1.75 25.17 8.09
C ASP A 125 -1.30 25.38 6.64
N ASP A 126 -0.91 26.61 6.28
CA ASP A 126 -0.37 26.93 4.96
C ASP A 126 0.91 26.14 4.67
N ALA A 127 1.87 26.13 5.61
CA ALA A 127 3.13 25.42 5.45
C ALA A 127 2.95 23.90 5.27
N LEU A 128 2.02 23.29 6.01
CA LEU A 128 1.77 21.84 5.96
C LEU A 128 0.72 21.43 4.92
N SER A 129 0.10 22.38 4.22
CA SER A 129 -1.01 22.11 3.28
C SER A 129 -0.66 21.16 2.13
N GLY A 130 0.62 21.13 1.74
CA GLY A 130 1.14 20.23 0.70
C GLY A 130 1.49 18.83 1.19
N LEU A 131 1.41 18.56 2.50
CA LEU A 131 1.72 17.26 3.09
C LEU A 131 0.43 16.50 3.38
N PHE A 132 0.35 15.24 2.96
CA PHE A 132 -0.74 14.36 3.34
C PHE A 132 -0.29 13.46 4.50
N SER A 133 -1.00 13.46 5.63
CA SER A 133 -0.71 12.58 6.77
C SER A 133 -1.93 11.70 7.06
N ARG A 134 -1.77 10.37 6.97
CA ARG A 134 -2.88 9.43 7.15
C ARG A 134 -2.95 8.80 8.54
N ASP A 135 -1.84 8.82 9.26
CA ASP A 135 -1.66 8.22 10.58
C ASP A 135 -1.78 9.25 11.72
N ALA A 136 -1.21 10.44 11.58
CA ALA A 136 -1.35 11.51 12.57
C ALA A 136 -2.68 12.29 12.42
N GLY A 137 -3.27 12.69 13.56
CA GLY A 137 -4.54 13.40 13.65
C GLY A 137 -4.44 14.94 13.57
N TRP A 138 -3.36 15.45 12.98
CA TRP A 138 -3.01 16.88 12.81
C TRP A 138 -2.73 17.69 14.08
N GLN A 139 -3.47 17.48 15.17
CA GLN A 139 -3.31 18.24 16.41
C GLN A 139 -1.88 18.16 16.97
N GLN A 140 -1.23 17.00 16.82
CA GLN A 140 0.14 16.76 17.27
C GLN A 140 1.18 17.63 16.53
N TYR A 141 0.95 18.01 15.27
CA TYR A 141 1.89 18.88 14.56
C TYR A 141 1.94 20.29 15.16
N TYR A 142 0.81 20.83 15.64
CA TYR A 142 0.82 22.10 16.38
C TYR A 142 1.60 21.98 17.69
N GLN A 143 1.45 20.85 18.41
CA GLN A 143 2.20 20.59 19.64
C GLN A 143 3.70 20.44 19.37
N VAL A 144 4.10 19.83 18.25
CA VAL A 144 5.51 19.77 17.82
C VAL A 144 6.09 21.16 17.66
N ILE A 145 5.36 22.04 16.98
CA ILE A 145 5.79 23.41 16.71
C ILE A 145 5.84 24.23 18.01
N GLU A 146 4.83 24.10 18.88
CA GLU A 146 4.81 24.69 20.22
C GLU A 146 6.03 24.27 21.05
N LEU A 147 6.31 22.96 21.10
CA LEU A 147 7.45 22.42 21.82
C LEU A 147 8.79 22.89 21.24
N ALA A 148 8.92 22.90 19.90
CA ALA A 148 10.12 23.38 19.23
C ALA A 148 10.37 24.87 19.50
N VAL A 149 9.34 25.71 19.44
CA VAL A 149 9.43 27.15 19.76
C VAL A 149 9.83 27.36 21.23
N ALA A 150 9.22 26.63 22.17
CA ALA A 150 9.60 26.71 23.58
C ALA A 150 11.08 26.32 23.78
N ARG A 151 11.52 25.27 23.08
CA ARG A 151 12.89 24.75 23.18
C ARG A 151 13.97 25.59 22.52
N LYS A 152 13.63 26.48 21.57
CA LYS A 152 14.57 27.50 21.07
C LYS A 152 15.12 28.39 22.20
N ASN A 153 14.30 28.68 23.21
CA ASN A 153 14.67 29.54 24.34
C ASN A 153 15.09 28.74 25.58
N ASN A 154 14.46 27.58 25.82
CA ASN A 154 14.77 26.70 26.93
C ASN A 154 14.85 25.25 26.44
N PRO A 155 16.05 24.70 26.20
CA PRO A 155 16.21 23.33 25.67
C PRO A 155 15.53 22.23 26.51
N GLN A 156 15.23 22.48 27.79
CA GLN A 156 14.56 21.55 28.69
C GLN A 156 13.04 21.78 28.78
N ALA A 157 12.47 22.66 27.94
CA ALA A 157 11.05 22.92 27.94
C ALA A 157 10.24 21.66 27.57
N THR A 158 9.09 21.54 28.24
CA THR A 158 8.08 20.50 28.05
C THR A 158 6.72 21.17 27.86
N ILE A 159 5.79 20.48 27.21
CA ILE A 159 4.38 20.88 27.08
C ILE A 159 3.48 19.75 27.54
N ASP A 160 2.20 20.04 27.79
CA ASP A 160 1.20 19.02 28.08
C ASP A 160 0.73 18.38 26.77
N ILE A 161 1.24 17.18 26.47
CA ILE A 161 0.99 16.49 25.19
C ILE A 161 -0.31 15.68 25.27
N ALA A 162 -0.43 14.86 26.33
CA ALA A 162 -1.52 13.93 26.55
C ALA A 162 -1.64 13.59 28.04
N PRO A 163 -2.85 13.28 28.53
CA PRO A 163 -3.04 12.87 29.91
C PRO A 163 -2.25 11.59 30.21
N THR A 164 -1.68 11.52 31.41
CA THR A 164 -1.06 10.29 31.92
C THR A 164 -2.01 9.59 32.89
N PHE A 165 -1.86 8.28 33.00
CA PHE A 165 -2.66 7.42 33.87
C PHE A 165 -1.73 6.56 34.73
N ARG A 166 -2.30 5.85 35.71
CA ARG A 166 -1.56 4.88 36.53
C ARG A 166 -0.35 5.50 37.24
N ASP A 167 -0.61 6.45 38.14
CA ASP A 167 0.44 7.10 38.95
C ASP A 167 1.18 6.13 39.87
N ASP A 168 0.66 4.91 40.03
CA ASP A 168 1.31 3.78 40.67
C ASP A 168 2.41 3.12 39.82
N LEU A 169 2.57 3.48 38.54
CA LEU A 169 3.50 2.88 37.59
C LEU A 169 4.36 3.94 36.86
N ASP A 170 5.60 3.57 36.55
CA ASP A 170 6.56 4.48 35.90
C ASP A 170 6.47 4.51 34.36
N VAL A 171 5.90 3.46 33.75
CA VAL A 171 5.93 3.28 32.27
C VAL A 171 4.52 3.14 31.68
N ILE A 172 3.69 2.27 32.25
CA ILE A 172 2.36 1.98 31.70
C ILE A 172 1.43 3.16 31.94
N GLY A 173 0.80 3.67 30.88
CA GLY A 173 -0.06 4.86 30.95
C GLY A 173 0.70 6.18 30.97
N LYS A 174 2.02 6.16 30.76
CA LYS A 174 2.87 7.35 30.67
C LYS A 174 3.25 7.64 29.22
N HIS A 175 3.57 8.90 28.94
CA HIS A 175 4.10 9.31 27.65
C HIS A 175 5.55 8.85 27.51
N TYR A 176 5.86 8.10 26.43
CA TYR A 176 7.21 7.63 26.15
C TYR A 176 7.48 7.61 24.64
N PRO A 177 8.68 8.03 24.20
CA PRO A 177 9.05 7.97 22.79
C PRO A 177 8.96 6.55 22.22
N LYS A 178 8.38 6.43 21.03
CA LYS A 178 8.37 5.17 20.27
C LYS A 178 9.80 4.78 19.88
N THR A 179 10.16 3.51 20.09
CA THR A 179 11.55 3.01 19.98
C THR A 179 12.21 3.26 18.63
N ASP A 180 11.46 3.20 17.53
CA ASP A 180 11.94 3.37 16.16
C ASP A 180 11.70 4.79 15.60
N ALA A 181 11.08 5.71 16.37
CA ALA A 181 10.70 7.03 15.87
C ALA A 181 11.90 7.87 15.43
N ALA A 182 12.98 7.85 16.21
CA ALA A 182 14.23 8.54 15.86
C ALA A 182 14.81 8.04 14.52
N LYS A 183 14.65 6.75 14.23
CA LYS A 183 15.11 6.16 12.97
C LYS A 183 14.26 6.64 11.80
N MET A 184 12.93 6.64 11.97
CA MET A 184 11.96 7.04 10.96
C MET A 184 12.08 8.52 10.59
N VAL A 185 12.08 9.42 11.58
CA VAL A 185 12.14 10.88 11.33
C VAL A 185 13.47 11.34 10.71
N GLN A 186 14.53 10.53 10.83
CA GLN A 186 15.83 10.75 10.18
C GLN A 186 15.90 10.15 8.77
N ALA A 187 14.80 9.63 8.23
CA ALA A 187 14.76 8.92 6.95
C ALA A 187 15.73 7.72 6.84
N LYS A 188 16.12 7.11 7.97
CA LYS A 188 16.97 5.91 7.92
C LYS A 188 16.16 4.74 7.36
N PRO A 189 16.80 3.78 6.64
CA PRO A 189 16.11 2.64 6.02
C PRO A 189 15.12 1.89 6.94
N CYS A 190 13.82 2.01 6.68
CA CYS A 190 12.74 1.40 7.46
C CYS A 190 11.70 0.68 6.60
N TYR A 191 11.54 1.08 5.34
CA TYR A 191 10.47 0.65 4.44
C TYR A 191 10.96 -0.44 3.49
N VAL A 192 10.04 -1.04 2.74
CA VAL A 192 10.40 -2.10 1.79
C VAL A 192 11.25 -1.55 0.65
N GLU A 193 10.93 -0.36 0.13
CA GLU A 193 11.69 0.30 -0.94
C GLU A 193 13.14 0.58 -0.55
N ASP A 194 13.43 0.84 0.73
CA ASP A 194 14.80 1.03 1.23
C ASP A 194 15.66 -0.24 1.17
N ARG A 195 15.04 -1.40 0.95
CA ARG A 195 15.71 -2.71 0.91
C ARG A 195 15.93 -3.21 -0.50
N VAL A 196 15.37 -2.53 -1.50
CA VAL A 196 15.52 -2.91 -2.91
C VAL A 196 16.97 -2.71 -3.32
N THR A 197 17.53 -3.72 -3.98
CA THR A 197 18.92 -3.72 -4.45
C THR A 197 18.99 -3.23 -5.90
N ALA A 198 20.09 -2.61 -6.29
CA ALA A 198 20.23 -2.00 -7.63
C ALA A 198 20.16 -3.02 -8.78
N ASP A 199 20.46 -4.30 -8.51
CA ASP A 199 20.37 -5.42 -9.44
C ASP A 199 19.01 -6.14 -9.41
N ALA A 200 18.04 -5.65 -8.63
CA ALA A 200 16.71 -6.23 -8.59
C ALA A 200 15.96 -6.03 -9.91
N CYS A 201 15.41 -7.13 -10.45
CA CYS A 201 14.45 -7.02 -11.55
C CYS A 201 13.15 -6.34 -11.08
N VAL A 202 12.53 -5.59 -11.98
CA VAL A 202 11.24 -4.94 -11.77
C VAL A 202 10.12 -5.80 -12.29
N ILE A 203 9.05 -5.89 -11.51
CA ILE A 203 7.82 -6.58 -11.89
C ILE A 203 6.71 -5.56 -12.14
N LYS A 204 6.08 -5.58 -13.32
CA LYS A 204 4.89 -4.79 -13.63
C LYS A 204 3.75 -5.67 -14.12
N MET A 205 2.52 -5.31 -13.75
CA MET A 205 1.31 -6.09 -14.06
C MET A 205 0.55 -5.48 -15.22
N LEU A 206 0.20 -6.30 -16.22
CA LEU A 206 -0.92 -5.99 -17.10
C LEU A 206 -2.21 -6.29 -16.34
N ARG A 207 -3.04 -5.27 -16.16
CA ARG A 207 -4.30 -5.37 -15.42
C ARG A 207 -5.48 -5.27 -16.37
N SER A 208 -6.57 -5.98 -16.04
CA SER A 208 -7.79 -5.95 -16.85
C SER A 208 -8.41 -4.55 -16.83
N PRO A 209 -8.78 -4.00 -18.00
CA PRO A 209 -9.57 -2.78 -18.08
C PRO A 209 -11.08 -3.04 -17.87
N HIS A 210 -11.50 -4.29 -17.70
CA HIS A 210 -12.91 -4.69 -17.64
C HIS A 210 -13.31 -5.17 -16.26
N ALA A 211 -14.52 -4.79 -15.82
CA ALA A 211 -15.09 -5.25 -14.55
C ALA A 211 -15.50 -6.73 -14.57
N HIS A 212 -15.81 -7.27 -15.76
CA HIS A 212 -16.15 -8.68 -15.95
C HIS A 212 -15.83 -9.07 -17.39
N ALA A 213 -14.92 -10.03 -17.58
CA ALA A 213 -14.53 -10.48 -18.92
C ALA A 213 -13.89 -11.88 -18.90
N LEU A 214 -13.85 -12.56 -20.05
CA LEU A 214 -12.99 -13.71 -20.28
C LEU A 214 -11.90 -13.36 -21.28
N ILE A 215 -10.68 -13.80 -21.02
CA ILE A 215 -9.60 -13.77 -22.01
C ILE A 215 -9.88 -14.83 -23.07
N THR A 216 -10.09 -14.41 -24.32
CA THR A 216 -10.29 -15.29 -25.48
C THR A 216 -9.00 -15.54 -26.25
N HIS A 217 -8.09 -14.56 -26.24
CA HIS A 217 -6.77 -14.63 -26.84
C HIS A 217 -5.74 -13.92 -25.98
N LEU A 218 -4.51 -14.45 -25.92
CA LEU A 218 -3.38 -13.84 -25.24
C LEU A 218 -2.09 -14.23 -25.96
N ASP A 219 -1.39 -13.25 -26.52
CA ASP A 219 -0.06 -13.39 -27.12
C ASP A 219 0.93 -12.45 -26.40
N VAL A 220 1.98 -13.06 -25.83
CA VAL A 220 3.05 -12.36 -25.13
C VAL A 220 4.38 -12.40 -25.87
N SER A 221 4.43 -12.99 -27.07
CA SER A 221 5.66 -13.28 -27.80
C SER A 221 6.51 -12.04 -28.10
N LYS A 222 5.88 -10.91 -28.41
CA LYS A 222 6.58 -9.63 -28.64
C LYS A 222 7.16 -9.05 -27.35
N ALA A 223 6.46 -9.21 -26.23
CA ALA A 223 6.94 -8.77 -24.92
C ALA A 223 8.13 -9.65 -24.48
N GLU A 224 8.04 -10.97 -24.65
CA GLU A 224 9.13 -11.90 -24.35
C GLU A 224 10.38 -11.66 -25.21
N ALA A 225 10.22 -11.21 -26.45
CA ALA A 225 11.32 -10.91 -27.36
C ALA A 225 12.01 -9.56 -27.10
N LEU A 226 11.45 -8.70 -26.24
CA LEU A 226 12.02 -7.38 -25.97
C LEU A 226 13.32 -7.50 -25.14
N PRO A 227 14.46 -6.92 -25.58
CA PRO A 227 15.70 -6.97 -24.82
C PRO A 227 15.54 -6.41 -23.39
N GLY A 228 16.07 -7.13 -22.41
CA GLY A 228 15.97 -6.81 -20.98
C GLY A 228 14.70 -7.31 -20.30
N VAL A 229 13.76 -7.93 -21.02
CA VAL A 229 12.69 -8.73 -20.41
C VAL A 229 13.25 -10.08 -20.00
N VAL A 230 13.07 -10.41 -18.72
CA VAL A 230 13.56 -11.67 -18.12
C VAL A 230 12.50 -12.76 -18.23
N HIS A 231 11.24 -12.42 -17.97
CA HIS A 231 10.15 -13.38 -18.03
C HIS A 231 8.77 -12.70 -18.16
N VAL A 232 7.81 -13.37 -18.79
CA VAL A 232 6.40 -12.97 -18.79
C VAL A 232 5.56 -14.08 -18.18
N ILE A 233 4.84 -13.78 -17.10
CA ILE A 233 4.01 -14.72 -16.35
C ILE A 233 2.55 -14.51 -16.73
N THR A 234 1.85 -15.59 -17.04
CA THR A 234 0.43 -15.60 -17.42
C THR A 234 -0.28 -16.80 -16.78
N HIS A 235 -1.57 -16.95 -17.04
CA HIS A 235 -2.33 -18.14 -16.63
C HIS A 235 -1.83 -19.44 -17.30
N LEU A 236 -1.00 -19.36 -18.34
CA LEU A 236 -0.47 -20.51 -19.08
C LEU A 236 0.79 -21.12 -18.44
N ASN A 237 1.54 -20.35 -17.65
CA ASN A 237 2.84 -20.76 -17.11
C ASN A 237 3.01 -20.52 -15.60
N CYS A 238 1.95 -20.09 -14.89
CA CYS A 238 1.96 -19.97 -13.43
C CYS A 238 1.45 -21.25 -12.73
N PRO A 239 1.74 -21.45 -11.43
CA PRO A 239 1.21 -22.56 -10.66
C PRO A 239 -0.32 -22.71 -10.77
N ASP A 240 -0.78 -23.94 -10.99
CA ASP A 240 -2.21 -24.29 -11.01
C ASP A 240 -2.71 -24.60 -9.59
N ILE A 241 -2.68 -23.57 -8.73
CA ILE A 241 -3.06 -23.68 -7.33
C ILE A 241 -4.11 -22.62 -7.00
N TYR A 242 -5.25 -23.08 -6.52
CA TYR A 242 -6.33 -22.24 -6.03
C TYR A 242 -6.04 -21.74 -4.62
N TYR A 243 -6.22 -20.44 -4.42
CA TYR A 243 -6.06 -19.76 -3.15
C TYR A 243 -7.10 -18.67 -2.98
N THR A 244 -7.12 -18.09 -1.78
CA THR A 244 -7.96 -16.96 -1.41
C THR A 244 -7.09 -15.83 -0.87
N PRO A 245 -7.36 -14.56 -1.23
CA PRO A 245 -6.70 -13.42 -0.61
C PRO A 245 -7.23 -13.13 0.81
N GLY A 246 -8.32 -13.76 1.25
CA GLY A 246 -8.92 -13.53 2.58
C GLY A 246 -8.00 -13.93 3.73
N GLY A 247 -7.17 -14.95 3.53
CA GLY A 247 -6.01 -15.26 4.38
C GLY A 247 -6.30 -15.54 5.85
N GLN A 248 -7.45 -16.12 6.18
CA GLN A 248 -7.89 -16.36 7.55
C GLN A 248 -7.13 -17.53 8.21
N SER A 249 -7.45 -17.81 9.48
CA SER A 249 -6.88 -18.94 10.23
C SER A 249 -7.22 -20.30 9.60
N ALA A 250 -6.42 -21.32 9.90
CA ALA A 250 -6.73 -22.68 9.48
C ALA A 250 -7.77 -23.31 10.44
N PRO A 251 -8.76 -24.07 9.95
CA PRO A 251 -9.05 -24.32 8.53
C PRO A 251 -9.60 -23.05 7.85
N GLU A 252 -9.11 -22.74 6.64
CA GLU A 252 -9.49 -21.53 5.90
C GLU A 252 -10.96 -21.62 5.47
N PRO A 253 -11.86 -20.76 5.99
CA PRO A 253 -13.28 -20.79 5.62
C PRO A 253 -13.55 -20.17 4.25
N SER A 254 -12.72 -19.21 3.81
CA SER A 254 -12.98 -18.48 2.57
C SER A 254 -12.86 -19.42 1.36
N PRO A 255 -13.72 -19.29 0.33
CA PRO A 255 -13.56 -20.03 -0.92
C PRO A 255 -12.18 -19.78 -1.54
N LEU A 256 -11.53 -20.83 -2.04
CA LEU A 256 -10.33 -20.76 -2.87
C LEU A 256 -10.80 -20.55 -4.31
N ASP A 257 -10.98 -19.29 -4.66
CA ASP A 257 -11.67 -18.82 -5.86
C ASP A 257 -10.74 -18.16 -6.88
N ARG A 258 -9.44 -18.04 -6.54
CA ARG A 258 -8.43 -17.40 -7.37
C ARG A 258 -7.24 -18.30 -7.66
N ARG A 259 -6.69 -18.12 -8.85
CA ARG A 259 -5.34 -18.54 -9.23
C ARG A 259 -4.41 -17.34 -9.24
N MET A 260 -3.10 -17.59 -9.35
CA MET A 260 -2.11 -16.51 -9.46
C MET A 260 -2.43 -15.60 -10.66
N PHE A 261 -2.72 -16.23 -11.81
CA PHE A 261 -3.33 -15.61 -12.99
C PHE A 261 -4.48 -16.50 -13.45
N GLY A 262 -5.66 -15.92 -13.69
CA GLY A 262 -6.86 -16.61 -14.17
C GLY A 262 -7.24 -16.18 -15.58
N LYS A 263 -8.14 -16.92 -16.23
CA LYS A 263 -8.68 -16.53 -17.56
C LYS A 263 -9.86 -15.57 -17.45
N LYS A 264 -10.63 -15.67 -16.37
CA LYS A 264 -11.80 -14.82 -16.11
C LYS A 264 -11.44 -13.64 -15.21
N MET A 265 -11.67 -12.44 -15.71
CA MET A 265 -11.49 -11.17 -15.00
C MET A 265 -12.76 -10.83 -14.24
N ARG A 266 -12.63 -10.56 -12.94
CA ARG A 266 -13.78 -10.33 -12.05
C ARG A 266 -13.88 -8.89 -11.50
N HIS A 267 -12.90 -8.04 -11.83
CA HIS A 267 -12.93 -6.62 -11.54
C HIS A 267 -11.92 -5.86 -12.40
N VAL A 268 -12.11 -4.54 -12.53
CA VAL A 268 -11.07 -3.66 -13.10
C VAL A 268 -9.83 -3.75 -12.22
N GLY A 269 -8.67 -3.99 -12.82
CA GLY A 269 -7.44 -4.21 -12.07
C GLY A 269 -7.05 -5.68 -11.88
N ASP A 270 -7.90 -6.64 -12.26
CA ASP A 270 -7.59 -8.08 -12.13
C ASP A 270 -6.37 -8.46 -13.00
N ARG A 271 -5.65 -9.51 -12.63
CA ARG A 271 -4.30 -9.78 -13.17
C ARG A 271 -4.39 -10.57 -14.48
N VAL A 272 -3.91 -9.97 -15.56
CA VAL A 272 -3.88 -10.57 -16.90
C VAL A 272 -2.52 -11.25 -17.13
N ALA A 273 -1.44 -10.51 -16.91
CA ALA A 273 -0.06 -10.96 -17.06
C ALA A 273 0.88 -10.15 -16.16
N ALA A 274 2.08 -10.66 -15.92
CA ALA A 274 3.19 -9.93 -15.31
C ALA A 274 4.41 -9.94 -16.21
N VAL A 275 5.08 -8.80 -16.34
CA VAL A 275 6.41 -8.70 -16.94
C VAL A 275 7.44 -8.55 -15.84
N VAL A 276 8.48 -9.37 -15.89
CA VAL A 276 9.71 -9.24 -15.11
C VAL A 276 10.80 -8.72 -16.05
N ALA A 277 11.43 -7.59 -15.74
CA ALA A 277 12.47 -6.99 -16.58
C ALA A 277 13.60 -6.37 -15.75
N GLU A 278 14.71 -6.06 -16.41
CA GLU A 278 15.89 -5.44 -15.81
C GLU A 278 15.66 -4.00 -15.35
N SER A 279 14.65 -3.31 -15.88
CA SER A 279 14.26 -1.96 -15.44
C SER A 279 12.75 -1.74 -15.51
N GLU A 280 12.28 -0.69 -14.84
CA GLU A 280 10.88 -0.29 -14.87
C GLU A 280 10.44 0.15 -16.28
N GLU A 281 11.28 0.91 -16.98
CA GLU A 281 11.00 1.39 -18.34
C GLU A 281 10.82 0.23 -19.33
N ILE A 282 11.70 -0.79 -19.25
CA ILE A 282 11.60 -1.98 -20.08
C ILE A 282 10.34 -2.76 -19.75
N ALA A 283 10.02 -2.94 -18.45
CA ALA A 283 8.79 -3.63 -18.04
C ALA A 283 7.54 -2.92 -18.57
N LEU A 284 7.48 -1.58 -18.47
CA LEU A 284 6.35 -0.79 -18.95
C LEU A 284 6.22 -0.81 -20.47
N GLU A 285 7.33 -0.83 -21.22
CA GLU A 285 7.29 -0.95 -22.67
C GLU A 285 6.83 -2.35 -23.10
N ALA A 286 7.34 -3.40 -22.46
CA ALA A 286 6.92 -4.78 -22.71
C ALA A 286 5.42 -5.00 -22.47
N LEU A 287 4.83 -4.36 -21.45
CA LEU A 287 3.38 -4.43 -21.22
C LEU A 287 2.55 -3.97 -22.41
N LYS A 288 3.02 -2.97 -23.18
CA LYS A 288 2.32 -2.46 -24.38
C LYS A 288 2.39 -3.43 -25.56
N LEU A 289 3.30 -4.39 -25.52
CA LEU A 289 3.52 -5.39 -26.57
C LEU A 289 2.71 -6.67 -26.36
N ILE A 290 2.02 -6.80 -25.22
CA ILE A 290 1.12 -7.93 -24.95
C ILE A 290 -0.19 -7.71 -25.69
N ASP A 291 -0.56 -8.67 -26.54
CA ASP A 291 -1.83 -8.68 -27.25
C ASP A 291 -2.84 -9.53 -26.49
N VAL A 292 -4.00 -8.96 -26.17
CA VAL A 292 -5.04 -9.62 -25.38
C VAL A 292 -6.42 -9.26 -25.89
N GLU A 293 -7.23 -10.27 -26.18
CA GLU A 293 -8.63 -10.12 -26.56
C GLU A 293 -9.53 -10.63 -25.45
N TYR A 294 -10.65 -9.94 -25.27
CA TYR A 294 -11.64 -10.24 -24.24
C TYR A 294 -13.03 -10.47 -24.82
N GLU A 295 -13.73 -11.47 -24.31
CA GLU A 295 -15.19 -11.48 -24.27
C GLU A 295 -15.63 -10.67 -23.04
N VAL A 296 -16.15 -9.45 -23.26
CA VAL A 296 -16.63 -8.59 -22.17
C VAL A 296 -18.01 -9.07 -21.72
N LEU A 297 -18.16 -9.34 -20.43
CA LEU A 297 -19.39 -9.85 -19.81
C LEU A 297 -20.13 -8.74 -19.05
N LYS A 298 -21.43 -8.95 -18.79
CA LYS A 298 -22.22 -8.04 -17.96
C LYS A 298 -21.67 -8.07 -16.52
N PRO A 299 -21.18 -6.95 -15.97
CA PRO A 299 -20.69 -6.91 -14.60
C PRO A 299 -21.85 -6.82 -13.59
N VAL A 300 -21.52 -7.06 -12.32
CA VAL A 300 -22.40 -6.83 -11.16
C VAL A 300 -21.75 -5.73 -10.31
N MET A 301 -22.41 -4.60 -10.18
CA MET A 301 -21.83 -3.37 -9.61
C MET A 301 -22.42 -2.99 -8.24
N SER A 302 -23.43 -3.72 -7.76
CA SER A 302 -24.05 -3.50 -6.45
C SER A 302 -24.56 -4.79 -5.82
N ILE A 303 -24.85 -4.73 -4.51
CA ILE A 303 -25.48 -5.84 -3.79
C ILE A 303 -26.87 -6.14 -4.36
N ASP A 304 -27.67 -5.11 -4.66
CA ASP A 304 -29.01 -5.27 -5.24
C ASP A 304 -28.95 -5.97 -6.61
N GLU A 305 -28.00 -5.58 -7.47
CA GLU A 305 -27.76 -6.26 -8.75
C GLU A 305 -27.33 -7.72 -8.55
N ALA A 306 -26.50 -8.00 -7.53
CA ALA A 306 -26.05 -9.36 -7.24
C ALA A 306 -27.19 -10.27 -6.76
N MET A 307 -28.19 -9.67 -6.08
CA MET A 307 -29.36 -10.35 -5.51
C MET A 307 -30.53 -10.52 -6.49
N ALA A 308 -30.49 -9.84 -7.65
CA ALA A 308 -31.52 -9.96 -8.68
C ALA A 308 -31.62 -11.40 -9.20
N GLU A 309 -32.83 -11.81 -9.61
CA GLU A 309 -33.09 -13.17 -10.08
C GLU A 309 -32.30 -13.51 -11.37
N ASP A 310 -32.06 -12.51 -12.22
CA ASP A 310 -31.31 -12.62 -13.48
C ASP A 310 -29.87 -12.08 -13.38
N ALA A 311 -29.34 -11.96 -12.16
CA ALA A 311 -27.99 -11.46 -11.92
C ALA A 311 -26.94 -12.30 -12.68
N PRO A 312 -25.98 -11.67 -13.39
CA PRO A 312 -24.83 -12.39 -13.90
C PRO A 312 -24.11 -13.15 -12.78
N VAL A 313 -23.82 -14.43 -13.01
CA VAL A 313 -23.10 -15.25 -12.03
C VAL A 313 -21.60 -14.98 -12.15
N VAL A 314 -21.00 -14.41 -11.10
CA VAL A 314 -19.57 -14.04 -11.09
C VAL A 314 -18.68 -15.27 -11.01
N HIS A 315 -19.04 -16.23 -10.16
CA HIS A 315 -18.38 -17.53 -10.04
C HIS A 315 -19.23 -18.60 -10.72
N ASP A 316 -19.13 -18.65 -12.04
CA ASP A 316 -19.89 -19.57 -12.89
C ASP A 316 -19.17 -20.91 -13.11
N GLU A 317 -17.93 -21.05 -12.66
CA GLU A 317 -17.16 -22.31 -12.64
C GLU A 317 -17.77 -23.39 -11.71
N PRO A 318 -17.48 -24.69 -11.93
CA PRO A 318 -17.84 -25.75 -11.00
C PRO A 318 -17.32 -25.52 -9.59
N VAL A 319 -18.09 -25.95 -8.59
CA VAL A 319 -17.74 -25.86 -7.16
C VAL A 319 -17.31 -27.24 -6.68
N VAL A 320 -16.24 -27.28 -5.88
CA VAL A 320 -15.72 -28.49 -5.24
C VAL A 320 -15.68 -28.28 -3.74
N TYR A 321 -16.30 -29.18 -2.99
CA TYR A 321 -16.21 -29.18 -1.52
C TYR A 321 -15.14 -30.17 -1.06
N VAL A 322 -14.22 -29.74 -0.20
CA VAL A 322 -13.20 -30.63 0.39
C VAL A 322 -13.84 -31.57 1.42
N ALA A 323 -14.76 -31.03 2.23
CA ALA A 323 -15.53 -31.81 3.18
C ALA A 323 -16.97 -31.29 3.26
N GLY A 324 -17.92 -32.20 3.50
CA GLY A 324 -19.32 -31.86 3.79
C GLY A 324 -20.09 -31.22 2.64
N ALA A 325 -19.91 -31.68 1.39
CA ALA A 325 -20.67 -31.17 0.25
C ALA A 325 -22.19 -31.13 0.55
N PRO A 326 -22.90 -30.04 0.21
CA PRO A 326 -24.34 -29.98 0.34
C PRO A 326 -25.03 -30.86 -0.71
N ASP A 327 -26.25 -31.32 -0.43
CA ASP A 327 -27.05 -32.12 -1.36
C ASP A 327 -27.37 -31.37 -2.68
N THR A 328 -27.26 -30.04 -2.68
CA THR A 328 -27.50 -29.19 -3.87
C THR A 328 -26.32 -29.17 -4.85
N LEU A 329 -25.15 -29.72 -4.50
CA LEU A 329 -23.92 -29.54 -5.28
C LEU A 329 -24.03 -30.02 -6.73
N GLU A 330 -24.71 -31.14 -6.97
CA GLU A 330 -24.87 -31.68 -8.32
C GLU A 330 -25.70 -30.75 -9.20
N ASP A 331 -26.83 -30.26 -8.67
CA ASP A 331 -27.69 -29.29 -9.33
C ASP A 331 -26.95 -27.96 -9.58
N ASP A 332 -26.25 -27.45 -8.56
CA ASP A 332 -25.40 -26.26 -8.64
C ASP A 332 -24.33 -26.40 -9.75
N ASN A 333 -23.76 -27.58 -9.94
CA ASN A 333 -22.72 -27.82 -10.95
C ASN A 333 -23.27 -28.15 -12.34
N SER A 334 -24.54 -28.56 -12.47
CA SER A 334 -25.17 -28.85 -13.76
C SER A 334 -25.27 -27.62 -14.68
N HIS A 335 -25.35 -26.44 -14.08
CA HIS A 335 -25.40 -25.14 -14.77
C HIS A 335 -24.04 -24.41 -14.82
N ALA A 336 -22.97 -25.07 -14.38
CA ALA A 336 -21.64 -24.47 -14.34
C ALA A 336 -20.99 -24.40 -15.72
N ALA A 337 -20.26 -23.33 -15.98
CA ALA A 337 -19.48 -23.17 -17.19
C ALA A 337 -18.25 -24.09 -17.18
N GLN A 338 -18.17 -24.97 -18.18
CA GLN A 338 -17.13 -26.00 -18.27
C GLN A 338 -15.88 -25.48 -18.98
N ARG A 339 -15.05 -24.70 -18.25
CA ARG A 339 -13.82 -24.08 -18.78
C ARG A 339 -12.52 -24.66 -18.23
N GLY A 340 -12.60 -25.75 -17.47
CA GLY A 340 -11.44 -26.33 -16.79
C GLY A 340 -10.97 -25.52 -15.57
N GLU A 341 -11.77 -24.56 -15.11
CA GLU A 341 -11.59 -23.87 -13.83
C GLU A 341 -12.59 -24.42 -12.81
N HIS A 342 -12.32 -24.27 -11.51
CA HIS A 342 -13.27 -24.58 -10.44
C HIS A 342 -13.01 -23.69 -9.23
N MET A 343 -13.98 -23.59 -8.33
CA MET A 343 -13.84 -22.94 -7.03
C MET A 343 -13.85 -24.01 -5.94
N ILE A 344 -12.93 -23.92 -4.98
CA ILE A 344 -12.85 -24.88 -3.87
C ILE A 344 -13.43 -24.26 -2.61
N ILE A 345 -14.34 -24.96 -1.95
CA ILE A 345 -14.87 -24.60 -0.64
C ILE A 345 -14.42 -25.68 0.34
N ASN A 346 -13.70 -25.29 1.40
CA ASN A 346 -13.13 -26.29 2.31
C ASN A 346 -14.20 -27.04 3.13
N PHE A 347 -15.26 -26.34 3.52
CA PHE A 347 -16.40 -26.88 4.28
C PHE A 347 -17.62 -25.97 4.15
N PRO A 348 -18.85 -26.43 4.46
CA PRO A 348 -20.05 -25.62 4.35
C PRO A 348 -19.99 -24.34 5.19
N ILE A 349 -20.00 -23.21 4.48
CA ILE A 349 -20.08 -21.85 5.04
C ILE A 349 -21.36 -21.13 4.57
N GLY A 350 -22.35 -21.91 4.11
CA GLY A 350 -23.59 -21.38 3.56
C GLY A 350 -23.41 -20.60 2.24
N SER A 351 -22.37 -20.93 1.47
CA SER A 351 -22.12 -20.41 0.13
C SER A 351 -23.21 -20.86 -0.84
N ARG A 352 -23.66 -19.97 -1.73
CA ARG A 352 -24.55 -20.26 -2.87
C ARG A 352 -24.04 -19.51 -4.11
N PRO A 353 -23.00 -20.03 -4.79
CA PRO A 353 -22.31 -19.31 -5.86
C PRO A 353 -23.22 -18.93 -7.04
N ARG A 354 -24.22 -19.77 -7.36
CA ARG A 354 -25.23 -19.49 -8.39
C ARG A 354 -26.17 -18.33 -8.07
N LYS A 355 -26.13 -17.83 -6.83
CA LYS A 355 -26.86 -16.63 -6.37
C LYS A 355 -25.91 -15.51 -5.97
N ASN A 356 -24.64 -15.57 -6.37
CA ASN A 356 -23.58 -14.63 -5.97
C ASN A 356 -23.40 -14.50 -4.43
N ILE A 357 -23.81 -15.50 -3.65
CA ILE A 357 -23.64 -15.51 -2.19
C ILE A 357 -22.37 -16.29 -1.84
N ALA A 358 -21.32 -15.59 -1.40
CA ALA A 358 -20.05 -16.23 -1.05
C ALA A 358 -20.13 -17.04 0.26
N ALA A 359 -20.88 -16.56 1.25
CA ALA A 359 -21.06 -17.17 2.57
C ALA A 359 -22.36 -16.68 3.23
N SER A 360 -22.86 -17.41 4.23
CA SER A 360 -23.93 -16.91 5.12
C SER A 360 -23.64 -17.26 6.59
N ILE A 361 -23.90 -16.30 7.47
CA ILE A 361 -23.73 -16.43 8.91
C ILE A 361 -25.03 -15.98 9.57
N HIS A 362 -25.52 -16.76 10.53
CA HIS A 362 -26.72 -16.46 11.29
C HIS A 362 -26.38 -16.46 12.77
N GLY A 363 -26.84 -15.44 13.50
CA GLY A 363 -26.64 -15.32 14.94
C GLY A 363 -27.76 -14.50 15.56
N HIS A 364 -28.15 -14.86 16.78
CA HIS A 364 -29.11 -14.12 17.59
C HIS A 364 -28.71 -14.22 19.06
N ILE A 365 -29.20 -13.29 19.89
CA ILE A 365 -29.04 -13.33 21.34
C ILE A 365 -30.45 -13.28 21.94
N GLY A 366 -30.84 -14.33 22.66
CA GLY A 366 -32.16 -14.43 23.27
C GLY A 366 -33.29 -14.77 22.29
N ASP A 367 -34.53 -14.55 22.71
CA ASP A 367 -35.72 -14.79 21.91
C ASP A 367 -36.14 -13.48 21.21
N MET A 368 -35.90 -13.42 19.90
CA MET A 368 -36.18 -12.24 19.09
C MET A 368 -37.68 -11.94 19.02
N ASP A 369 -38.51 -12.97 18.82
CA ASP A 369 -39.96 -12.80 18.66
C ASP A 369 -40.58 -12.23 19.94
N LYS A 370 -40.17 -12.78 21.09
CA LYS A 370 -40.55 -12.22 22.39
C LYS A 370 -40.03 -10.79 22.57
N GLY A 371 -38.77 -10.53 22.20
CA GLY A 371 -38.18 -9.20 22.31
C GLY A 371 -38.94 -8.14 21.53
N PHE A 372 -39.39 -8.45 20.31
CA PHE A 372 -40.23 -7.57 19.50
C PHE A 372 -41.65 -7.44 20.07
N ALA A 373 -42.25 -8.53 20.58
CA ALA A 373 -43.59 -8.52 21.15
C ALA A 373 -43.69 -7.71 22.46
N ASP A 374 -42.66 -7.79 23.30
CA ASP A 374 -42.58 -7.10 24.60
C ASP A 374 -42.10 -5.64 24.48
N ALA A 375 -41.67 -5.20 23.29
CA ALA A 375 -41.11 -3.87 23.08
C ALA A 375 -42.18 -2.77 23.13
N ASP A 376 -41.97 -1.75 23.98
CA ASP A 376 -42.82 -0.55 24.00
C ASP A 376 -42.70 0.28 22.70
N VAL A 377 -41.52 0.24 22.05
CA VAL A 377 -41.21 0.98 20.82
C VAL A 377 -40.29 0.15 19.93
N ILE A 378 -40.59 0.11 18.64
CA ILE A 378 -39.75 -0.48 17.59
C ILE A 378 -39.28 0.65 16.66
N ILE A 379 -37.98 0.72 16.39
CA ILE A 379 -37.39 1.66 15.43
C ILE A 379 -36.64 0.85 14.37
N GLU A 380 -37.10 0.97 13.12
CA GLU A 380 -36.45 0.36 11.97
C GLU A 380 -35.79 1.43 11.11
N ARG A 381 -34.52 1.20 10.75
CA ARG A 381 -33.74 2.10 9.90
C ARG A 381 -32.80 1.29 9.03
N THR A 382 -32.65 1.75 7.78
CA THR A 382 -31.66 1.23 6.83
C THR A 382 -30.48 2.19 6.74
N TYR A 383 -29.27 1.65 6.81
CA TYR A 383 -28.03 2.41 6.72
C TYR A 383 -27.19 1.86 5.57
N ASN A 384 -26.53 2.76 4.84
CA ASN A 384 -25.59 2.41 3.78
C ASN A 384 -24.25 3.07 4.08
N SER A 385 -23.16 2.31 3.91
CA SER A 385 -21.80 2.82 3.95
C SER A 385 -21.16 2.70 2.58
N THR A 386 -20.31 3.66 2.21
CA THR A 386 -19.50 3.55 1.00
C THR A 386 -18.26 2.69 1.24
N GLN A 387 -17.65 2.21 0.15
CA GLN A 387 -16.35 1.56 0.23
C GLN A 387 -15.29 2.61 0.60
N ALA A 388 -14.63 2.42 1.74
CA ALA A 388 -13.52 3.28 2.17
C ALA A 388 -12.19 2.71 1.64
N GLN A 389 -11.34 3.59 1.11
CA GLN A 389 -9.96 3.25 0.75
C GLN A 389 -9.02 3.66 1.90
N GLN A 390 -8.06 2.81 2.22
CA GLN A 390 -7.14 3.02 3.35
C GLN A 390 -6.23 4.23 3.10
N CYS A 391 -5.81 4.42 1.85
CA CYS A 391 -4.92 5.49 1.38
C CYS A 391 -3.61 5.61 2.19
N PRO A 392 -2.84 4.52 2.36
CA PRO A 392 -1.51 4.62 2.97
C PRO A 392 -0.59 5.48 2.09
N THR A 393 0.37 6.14 2.72
CA THR A 393 1.38 6.94 2.02
C THR A 393 2.46 6.05 1.40
N GLU A 394 2.92 5.01 2.12
CA GLU A 394 3.71 3.94 1.51
C GLU A 394 2.83 3.19 0.49
N THR A 395 3.23 3.21 -0.78
CA THR A 395 2.56 2.43 -1.82
C THR A 395 2.82 0.94 -1.61
N HIS A 396 1.89 0.07 -2.03
CA HIS A 396 2.09 -1.38 -1.86
C HIS A 396 3.29 -1.88 -2.68
N ILE A 397 4.36 -2.22 -1.99
CA ILE A 397 5.59 -2.77 -2.55
C ILE A 397 5.96 -4.10 -1.88
N CYS A 398 6.59 -4.97 -2.66
CA CYS A 398 7.17 -6.21 -2.19
C CYS A 398 8.54 -6.40 -2.86
N PHE A 399 9.55 -6.75 -2.06
CA PHE A 399 10.87 -7.12 -2.55
C PHE A 399 11.19 -8.54 -2.12
N THR A 400 11.58 -9.37 -3.08
CA THR A 400 11.93 -10.77 -2.83
C THR A 400 13.34 -11.07 -3.31
N ARG A 401 14.05 -11.91 -2.55
CA ARG A 401 15.35 -12.44 -2.97
C ARG A 401 15.51 -13.89 -2.52
N MET A 402 16.34 -14.63 -3.23
CA MET A 402 16.79 -15.95 -2.77
C MET A 402 17.97 -15.79 -1.80
N ASP A 403 17.99 -16.61 -0.76
CA ASP A 403 19.07 -16.77 0.21
C ASP A 403 19.37 -18.27 0.32
N GLY A 404 20.26 -18.76 -0.56
CA GLY A 404 20.39 -20.20 -0.80
C GLY A 404 19.08 -20.81 -1.32
N ASP A 405 18.49 -21.71 -0.54
CA ASP A 405 17.21 -22.36 -0.83
C ASP A 405 15.99 -21.64 -0.23
N ARG A 406 16.20 -20.52 0.45
CA ARG A 406 15.14 -19.74 1.11
C ARG A 406 14.69 -18.57 0.27
N LEU A 407 13.38 -18.42 0.10
CA LEU A 407 12.77 -17.21 -0.44
C LEU A 407 12.55 -16.20 0.70
N VAL A 408 13.29 -15.09 0.68
CA VAL A 408 13.11 -13.98 1.61
C VAL A 408 12.14 -12.99 0.98
N ILE A 409 11.09 -12.61 1.72
CA ILE A 409 10.07 -11.67 1.28
C ILE A 409 10.03 -10.49 2.25
N HIS A 410 10.32 -9.30 1.74
CA HIS A 410 10.05 -8.03 2.40
C HIS A 410 8.76 -7.45 1.80
N ALA A 411 7.71 -7.32 2.62
CA ALA A 411 6.40 -6.83 2.19
C ALA A 411 5.76 -5.99 3.29
N SER A 412 4.96 -4.99 2.89
CA SER A 412 4.13 -4.19 3.80
C SER A 412 2.94 -5.01 4.31
N THR A 413 3.17 -5.89 5.29
CA THR A 413 2.16 -6.78 5.87
C THR A 413 2.19 -6.77 7.40
N GLN A 414 1.01 -6.77 8.01
CA GLN A 414 0.82 -6.96 9.46
C GLN A 414 0.65 -8.44 9.85
N VAL A 415 0.61 -9.34 8.86
CA VAL A 415 0.31 -10.77 9.05
C VAL A 415 1.37 -11.65 8.37
N PRO A 416 2.66 -11.51 8.71
CA PRO A 416 3.76 -12.17 8.01
C PRO A 416 3.64 -13.70 7.98
N TRP A 417 3.07 -14.30 9.03
CA TRP A 417 2.84 -15.75 9.10
C TRP A 417 1.77 -16.24 8.11
N HIS A 418 0.70 -15.47 7.92
CA HIS A 418 -0.34 -15.78 6.94
C HIS A 418 0.20 -15.65 5.51
N LEU A 419 0.96 -14.57 5.25
CA LEU A 419 1.64 -14.37 3.98
C LEU A 419 2.60 -15.53 3.68
N ARG A 420 3.48 -15.89 4.64
CA ARG A 420 4.41 -17.01 4.52
C ARG A 420 3.69 -18.31 4.17
N ARG A 421 2.63 -18.66 4.92
CA ARG A 421 1.85 -19.89 4.70
C ARG A 421 1.25 -19.96 3.31
N GLN A 422 0.62 -18.86 2.87
CA GLN A 422 -0.04 -18.82 1.55
C GLN A 422 0.98 -18.86 0.41
N VAL A 423 2.01 -18.01 0.46
CA VAL A 423 3.01 -17.93 -0.60
C VAL A 423 3.78 -19.24 -0.71
N ALA A 424 4.21 -19.82 0.41
CA ALA A 424 4.91 -21.10 0.41
C ALA A 424 4.11 -22.21 -0.29
N ARG A 425 2.79 -22.29 -0.04
CA ARG A 425 1.89 -23.22 -0.76
C ARG A 425 1.85 -22.91 -2.26
N LEU A 426 1.72 -21.64 -2.64
CA LEU A 426 1.61 -21.22 -4.05
C LEU A 426 2.88 -21.48 -4.86
N VAL A 427 4.06 -21.31 -4.25
CA VAL A 427 5.35 -21.52 -4.93
C VAL A 427 5.95 -22.92 -4.68
N GLY A 428 5.21 -23.82 -4.02
CA GLY A 428 5.68 -25.18 -3.75
C GLY A 428 6.85 -25.28 -2.77
N MET A 429 7.04 -24.29 -1.89
CA MET A 429 8.12 -24.25 -0.91
C MET A 429 7.65 -24.69 0.49
N LYS A 430 8.57 -25.20 1.31
CA LYS A 430 8.31 -25.48 2.72
C LYS A 430 8.32 -24.19 3.54
N HIS A 431 7.41 -24.06 4.49
CA HIS A 431 7.31 -22.92 5.41
C HIS A 431 7.92 -23.25 6.79
N ALA A 432 9.16 -23.74 6.82
CA ALA A 432 9.84 -23.95 8.11
C ALA A 432 9.95 -22.63 8.89
#